data_AF-A0A428KUD0-F1
#
_entry.id   AF-A0A428KUD0-F1
#
_cell.length_a   1.000
_cell.length_b   1.000
_cell.length_c   1.000
_cell.angle_alpha   90.00
_cell.angle_beta   90.00
_cell.angle_gamma   90.00
#
_symmetry.space_group_name_H-M   'P 1'
#
loop_
_entity.id
_entity.type
_entity.pdbx_description
1 polymer ?
#
loop_
_entity_poly.entity_id
_entity_poly.type
_entity_poly.pdbx_seq_one_letter_code
_entity_poly.pdbx_strand_id
1 'polypeptide(L)'
;MQNATTPATSNVALSPAERLILSTVRRSIMDVMQRAVFTPVERLRANDTVYQSQDVARQFVWLRNVCRVATERDRALQLAFVDGSTTSLAVAA
;
A
#
# COMPACT_ATOMS: atom_id res chain seq x y z
N MET A 1 -27.98 38.28 -1.48
CA MET A 1 -27.09 37.83 -0.38
C MET A 1 -27.09 36.31 -0.36
N GLN A 2 -26.08 35.67 -0.93
CA GLN A 2 -25.91 34.22 -0.92
C GLN A 2 -24.59 33.93 -0.19
N ASN A 3 -24.69 33.37 1.01
CA ASN A 3 -23.53 33.00 1.82
C ASN A 3 -22.83 31.80 1.20
N ALA A 4 -21.62 32.01 0.69
CA ALA A 4 -20.68 30.95 0.37
C ALA A 4 -20.13 30.38 1.68
N THR A 5 -20.64 29.23 2.12
CA THR A 5 -20.02 28.46 3.20
C THR A 5 -18.78 27.78 2.65
N THR A 6 -17.63 28.42 2.83
CA THR A 6 -16.30 27.83 2.63
C THR A 6 -16.16 26.58 3.53
N PRO A 7 -15.73 25.42 3.03
CA PRO A 7 -15.40 24.30 3.91
C PRO A 7 -14.14 24.68 4.68
N ALA A 8 -14.28 24.86 6.00
CA ALA A 8 -13.16 25.01 6.90
C ALA A 8 -12.27 23.78 6.74
N THR A 9 -11.10 23.97 6.09
CA THR A 9 -10.04 22.98 6.13
C THR A 9 -9.50 23.02 7.55
N SER A 10 -10.09 22.22 8.42
CA SER A 10 -9.64 22.03 9.80
C SER A 10 -8.21 21.50 9.75
N ASN A 11 -7.25 22.41 9.85
CA ASN A 11 -5.83 22.12 9.88
C ASN A 11 -5.49 21.59 11.29
N VAL A 12 -6.00 20.40 11.61
CA VAL A 12 -5.72 19.73 12.89
C VAL A 12 -4.27 19.30 12.86
N ALA A 13 -3.44 19.98 13.64
CA ALA A 13 -2.04 19.64 13.76
C ALA A 13 -1.91 18.25 14.41
N LEU A 14 -1.36 17.29 13.66
CA LEU A 14 -1.05 15.95 14.18
C LEU A 14 -0.12 16.05 15.40
N SER A 15 -0.46 15.32 16.46
CA SER A 15 0.39 15.14 17.62
C SER A 15 1.70 14.43 17.25
N PRO A 16 2.77 14.58 18.07
CA PRO A 16 4.02 13.86 17.85
C PRO A 16 3.82 12.34 17.78
N ALA A 17 2.92 11.79 18.60
CA ALA A 17 2.58 10.37 18.61
C ALA A 17 1.95 9.93 17.28
N GLU A 18 0.97 10.69 16.77
CA GLU A 18 0.34 10.36 15.47
C GLU A 18 1.33 10.44 14.32
N ARG A 19 2.25 11.41 14.32
CA ARG A 19 3.32 11.50 13.30
C ARG A 19 4.25 10.29 13.33
N LEU A 20 4.59 9.82 14.52
CA LEU A 20 5.40 8.62 14.70
C LEU A 20 4.66 7.36 14.22
N ILE A 21 3.38 7.24 14.54
CA ILE A 21 2.55 6.11 14.09
C ILE A 21 2.47 6.13 12.55
N LEU A 22 2.18 7.29 11.94
CA LEU A 22 2.14 7.43 10.49
C LEU A 22 3.46 7.01 9.85
N SER A 23 4.60 7.54 10.31
CA SER A 23 5.90 7.20 9.73
C SER A 23 6.23 5.72 9.84
N THR A 24 5.89 5.11 10.97
CA THR A 24 6.10 3.68 11.23
C THR A 24 5.24 2.82 10.31
N VAL A 25 3.93 3.10 10.23
CA VAL A 25 3.02 2.32 9.39
C VAL A 25 3.37 2.47 7.91
N ARG A 26 3.72 3.67 7.45
CA ARG A 26 4.18 3.89 6.07
C ARG A 26 5.41 3.05 5.73
N ARG A 27 6.39 2.99 6.64
CA ARG A 27 7.58 2.15 6.47
C ARG A 27 7.19 0.67 6.37
N SER A 28 6.35 0.18 7.27
CA SER A 28 5.89 -1.21 7.24
C SER A 28 5.17 -1.58 5.94
N ILE A 29 4.33 -0.67 5.41
CA ILE A 29 3.67 -0.87 4.12
C ILE A 29 4.71 -1.03 3.00
N MET A 30 5.71 -0.13 2.94
CA MET A 30 6.76 -0.18 1.91
C MET A 30 7.62 -1.44 2.02
N ASP A 31 8.00 -1.85 3.23
CA ASP A 31 8.77 -3.07 3.46
C ASP A 31 8.03 -4.32 2.96
N VAL A 32 6.72 -4.44 3.23
CA VAL A 32 5.91 -5.55 2.72
C VAL A 32 5.84 -5.52 1.20
N MET A 33 5.61 -4.34 0.60
CA MET A 33 5.53 -4.19 -0.85
C MET A 33 6.87 -4.44 -1.57
N GLN A 34 8.00 -4.24 -0.90
CA GLN A 34 9.32 -4.56 -1.46
C GLN A 34 9.61 -6.06 -1.48
N ARG A 35 9.16 -6.79 -0.46
CA ARG A 35 9.41 -8.24 -0.32
C ARG A 35 8.44 -9.09 -1.12
N ALA A 36 7.19 -8.63 -1.25
CA ALA A 36 6.16 -9.34 -1.98
C ALA A 36 6.19 -9.02 -3.48
N VAL A 37 5.48 -9.83 -4.27
CA VAL A 37 5.41 -9.68 -5.73
C VAL A 37 4.48 -8.53 -6.10
N PHE A 38 4.95 -7.29 -5.95
CA PHE A 38 4.32 -6.09 -6.48
C PHE A 38 5.12 -5.53 -7.64
N THR A 39 4.42 -5.11 -8.70
CA THR A 39 5.05 -4.45 -9.83
C THR A 39 5.62 -3.08 -9.41
N PRO A 40 6.63 -2.56 -10.11
CA PRO A 40 7.16 -1.22 -9.81
C PRO A 40 6.08 -0.13 -9.83
N VAL A 41 5.12 -0.22 -10.74
CA VAL A 41 4.02 0.75 -10.87
C VAL A 41 3.06 0.68 -9.68
N GLU A 42 2.72 -0.51 -9.19
CA GLU A 42 1.90 -0.67 -7.98
C GLU A 42 2.57 -0.06 -6.76
N ARG A 43 3.89 -0.29 -6.60
CA ARG A 43 4.66 0.28 -5.49
C ARG A 43 4.67 1.81 -5.53
N LEU A 44 4.85 2.40 -6.71
CA LEU A 44 4.83 3.85 -6.88
C LEU A 44 3.46 4.45 -6.51
N ARG A 45 2.37 3.91 -7.07
CA ARG A 45 1.01 4.38 -6.77
C ARG A 45 0.65 4.26 -5.30
N ALA A 46 1.06 3.15 -4.68
CA ALA A 46 0.83 2.95 -3.25
C ALA A 46 1.65 3.95 -2.43
N ASN A 47 2.92 4.19 -2.77
CA ASN A 47 3.76 5.19 -2.12
C ASN A 47 3.10 6.57 -2.16
N ASP A 48 2.72 7.05 -3.35
CA ASP A 48 2.07 8.35 -3.52
C ASP A 48 0.82 8.48 -2.64
N THR A 49 -0.06 7.47 -2.68
CA THR A 49 -1.33 7.47 -1.93
C THR A 49 -1.11 7.42 -0.41
N VAL A 50 -0.17 6.59 0.03
CA VAL A 50 0.18 6.39 1.44
C VAL A 50 0.86 7.63 2.03
N TYR A 51 1.72 8.32 1.28
CA TYR A 51 2.38 9.54 1.76
C TYR A 51 1.46 10.76 1.75
N GLN A 52 0.47 10.82 0.85
CA GLN A 52 -0.53 11.90 0.81
C GLN A 52 -1.56 11.83 1.95
N SER A 53 -1.79 10.65 2.53
CA SER A 53 -2.79 10.50 3.60
C SER A 53 -2.21 10.75 5.00
N GLN A 54 -2.78 11.72 5.73
CA GLN A 54 -2.48 12.00 7.14
C GLN A 54 -3.40 11.27 8.13
N ASP A 55 -4.27 10.39 7.64
CA ASP A 55 -5.24 9.65 8.45
C ASP A 55 -4.62 8.32 8.92
N VAL A 56 -4.37 8.20 10.22
CA VAL A 56 -3.80 7.00 10.85
C VAL A 56 -4.67 5.76 10.62
N ALA A 57 -6.00 5.88 10.73
CA ALA A 57 -6.90 4.75 10.52
C ALA A 57 -6.83 4.26 9.07
N ARG A 58 -6.77 5.19 8.11
CA ARG A 58 -6.57 4.86 6.70
C ARG A 58 -5.23 4.17 6.45
N GLN A 59 -4.16 4.56 7.13
CA GLN A 59 -2.87 3.87 7.03
C GLN A 59 -2.94 2.42 7.52
N PHE A 60 -3.64 2.16 8.62
CA PHE A 60 -3.83 0.79 9.11
C PHE A 60 -4.64 -0.07 8.15
N VAL A 61 -5.66 0.50 7.50
CA VAL A 61 -6.42 -0.19 6.44
C VAL A 61 -5.49 -0.54 5.26
N TRP A 62 -4.64 0.40 4.85
CA TRP A 62 -3.62 0.15 3.82
C TRP A 62 -2.70 -0.99 4.19
N LEU A 63 -2.12 -0.96 5.41
CA LEU A 63 -1.24 -2.02 5.89
C LEU A 63 -1.93 -3.39 5.86
N ARG A 64 -3.16 -3.49 6.38
CA ARG A 64 -3.94 -4.74 6.33
C ARG A 64 -4.13 -5.24 4.91
N ASN A 65 -4.52 -4.36 3.99
CA ASN A 65 -4.80 -4.75 2.61
C ASN A 65 -3.53 -5.18 1.86
N VAL A 66 -2.43 -4.47 2.06
CA VAL A 66 -1.13 -4.81 1.46
C VAL A 66 -0.63 -6.15 1.97
N CYS A 67 -0.72 -6.42 3.28
CA CYS A 67 -0.39 -7.72 3.84
C CYS A 67 -1.28 -8.82 3.26
N ARG A 68 -2.59 -8.58 3.13
CA ARG A 68 -3.51 -9.56 2.54
C ARG A 68 -3.12 -9.91 1.10
N VAL A 69 -2.90 -8.92 0.25
CA VAL A 69 -2.50 -9.12 -1.15
C VAL A 69 -1.15 -9.82 -1.24
N ALA A 70 -0.19 -9.48 -0.39
CA ALA A 70 1.10 -10.16 -0.32
C ALA A 70 0.92 -11.66 -0.04
N THR A 71 0.13 -12.02 0.97
CA THR A 71 -0.18 -13.41 1.32
C THR A 71 -0.93 -14.14 0.20
N GLU A 72 -1.92 -13.49 -0.42
CA GLU A 72 -2.68 -14.07 -1.54
C GLU A 72 -1.77 -14.37 -2.74
N ARG A 73 -0.85 -13.46 -3.06
CA ARG A 73 0.11 -13.65 -4.16
C ARG A 73 1.14 -14.74 -3.85
N ASP A 74 1.66 -14.78 -2.62
CA ASP A 74 2.58 -15.84 -2.19
C ASP A 74 1.90 -17.22 -2.28
N ARG A 75 0.67 -17.33 -1.79
CA ARG A 75 -0.13 -18.55 -1.91
C ARG A 75 -0.42 -18.92 -3.37
N ALA A 76 -0.73 -17.96 -4.22
CA ALA A 76 -0.97 -18.20 -5.64
C ALA A 76 0.30 -18.74 -6.34
N LEU A 77 1.47 -18.22 -6.00
CA LEU A 77 2.75 -18.74 -6.51
C LEU A 77 3.01 -20.16 -6.03
N GLN A 78 2.82 -20.44 -4.74
CA GLN A 78 2.98 -21.79 -4.19
C GLN A 78 2.07 -22.80 -4.89
N LEU A 79 0.81 -22.42 -5.17
CA LEU A 79 -0.13 -23.26 -5.91
C LEU A 79 0.26 -23.42 -7.39
N ALA A 80 0.70 -22.35 -8.05
CA ALA A 80 1.07 -22.39 -9.47
C ALA A 80 2.26 -23.32 -9.75
N PHE A 81 3.15 -23.52 -8.78
CA PHE A 81 4.31 -24.39 -8.90
C PHE A 81 4.19 -25.69 -8.09
N VAL A 82 3.00 -26.00 -7.54
CA VAL A 82 2.81 -27.16 -6.65
C VAL A 82 3.08 -28.50 -7.36
N ASP A 83 2.81 -28.57 -8.66
CA ASP A 83 3.01 -29.76 -9.50
C ASP A 83 4.38 -29.77 -10.21
N GLY A 84 5.27 -28.81 -9.92
CA GLY A 84 6.58 -28.68 -10.57
C GLY A 84 6.54 -28.24 -12.05
N SER A 85 5.36 -27.92 -12.58
CA SER A 85 5.20 -27.45 -13.96
C SER A 85 5.76 -26.04 -14.13
N THR A 86 6.70 -25.89 -15.06
CA THR A 86 7.15 -24.58 -15.55
C THR A 86 6.77 -24.45 -17.01
N THR A 87 6.06 -23.37 -17.36
CA THR A 87 5.74 -23.07 -18.76
C THR A 87 6.88 -22.21 -19.32
N SER A 88 7.77 -22.80 -20.11
CA SER A 88 8.81 -22.06 -20.81
C SER A 88 8.17 -21.29 -21.97
N LEU A 89 8.06 -19.97 -21.83
CA LEU A 89 7.68 -19.10 -22.94
C LEU A 89 8.96 -18.72 -23.70
N ALA A 90 9.20 -19.39 -24.82
CA ALA A 90 10.26 -19.00 -25.74
C ALA A 90 9.90 -17.64 -26.36
N VAL A 91 10.70 -16.61 -26.07
CA VAL A 91 10.62 -15.33 -26.79
C VAL A 91 11.33 -15.53 -28.12
N ALA A 92 10.58 -15.56 -29.21
CA ALA A 92 11.14 -15.50 -30.56
C ALA A 92 11.80 -14.13 -30.74
N ALA A 93 13.10 -14.13 -31.06
CA ALA A 93 13.92 -12.95 -31.33
C ALA A 93 13.58 -12.32 -32.67
#